data_AF-A0A922MIQ7-F1
#
_entry.id   AF-A0A922MIQ7-F1
#
_cell.length_a   1.000
_cell.length_b   1.000
_cell.length_c   1.000
_cell.angle_alpha   90.00
_cell.angle_beta   90.00
_cell.angle_gamma   90.00
#
_symmetry.space_group_name_H-M   'P 1'
#
loop_
_entity.id
_entity.type
_entity.pdbx_description
1 polymer ?
#
loop_
_entity_poly.entity_id
_entity_poly.type
_entity_poly.pdbx_seq_one_letter_code
_entity_poly.pdbx_strand_id
1 'polypeptide(L)'
;MAQSCVIKVRATPKDVRAYFTNSSPVSRSGQCFAACMLEQSDVINHGKVNRELLVHLASLVNGKNSRVVRKLNTVSRLCLDSIEGMSDRCQLASTYNDCLNENMIEFAFPLDIAEEAVRKMPFHLIQPK
;
A
#
# COMPACT_ATOMS: atom_id res chain seq x y z
N MET A 1 8.03 -9.40 -3.23
CA MET A 1 6.70 -8.98 -2.72
C MET A 1 5.81 -8.47 -3.84
N ALA A 2 6.05 -7.29 -4.41
CA ALA A 2 5.13 -6.68 -5.40
C ALA A 2 4.83 -7.55 -6.64
N GLN A 3 5.83 -8.21 -7.22
CA GLN A 3 5.63 -9.08 -8.39
C GLN A 3 4.63 -10.23 -8.12
N SER A 4 4.69 -10.87 -6.94
CA SER A 4 3.75 -11.94 -6.60
C SER A 4 2.34 -11.40 -6.36
N CYS A 5 2.21 -10.19 -5.82
CA CYS A 5 0.92 -9.52 -5.69
C CYS A 5 0.29 -9.18 -7.04
N VAL A 6 1.07 -8.70 -8.01
CA VAL A 6 0.59 -8.49 -9.40
C VAL A 6 -0.06 -9.75 -9.94
N ILE A 7 0.58 -10.91 -9.78
CA ILE A 7 0.06 -12.19 -10.26
C ILE A 7 -1.20 -12.60 -9.48
N LYS A 8 -1.13 -12.61 -8.14
CA LYS A 8 -2.22 -13.09 -7.26
C LYS A 8 -3.53 -12.34 -7.47
N VAL A 9 -3.46 -11.02 -7.63
CA VAL A 9 -4.65 -10.16 -7.73
C VAL A 9 -4.90 -9.65 -9.15
N ARG A 10 -4.08 -10.10 -10.11
CA ARG A 10 -4.11 -9.69 -11.51
C ARG A 10 -4.09 -8.16 -11.67
N ALA A 11 -3.24 -7.49 -10.89
CA ALA A 11 -3.13 -6.03 -10.90
C ALA A 11 -2.57 -5.52 -12.23
N THR A 12 -3.21 -4.51 -12.79
CA THR A 12 -2.78 -3.90 -14.06
C THR A 12 -1.59 -2.95 -13.84
N PRO A 13 -0.88 -2.54 -14.91
CA PRO A 13 0.15 -1.50 -14.79
C PRO A 13 -0.38 -0.20 -14.16
N LYS A 14 -1.62 0.18 -14.47
CA LYS A 14 -2.28 1.35 -13.89
C LYS A 14 -2.46 1.20 -12.38
N ASP A 15 -2.87 0.02 -11.92
CA ASP A 15 -3.07 -0.27 -10.49
C ASP A 15 -1.74 -0.20 -9.72
N VAL A 16 -0.69 -0.79 -10.27
CA VAL A 16 0.64 -0.79 -9.65
C VAL A 16 1.21 0.63 -9.59
N ARG A 17 1.05 1.40 -10.68
CA ARG A 17 1.48 2.80 -10.72
C ARG A 17 0.77 3.61 -9.65
N ALA A 18 -0.57 3.52 -9.59
CA ALA A 18 -1.38 4.24 -8.61
C ALA A 18 -0.93 3.97 -7.17
N TYR A 19 -0.64 2.70 -6.84
CA TYR A 19 -0.13 2.32 -5.53
C TYR A 19 1.20 3.02 -5.18
N PHE A 20 2.17 3.06 -6.11
CA PHE A 20 3.48 3.67 -5.83
C PHE A 20 3.46 5.21 -5.87
N THR A 21 2.53 5.82 -6.58
CA THR A 21 2.39 7.28 -6.68
C THR A 21 1.38 7.85 -5.69
N ASN A 22 0.96 7.08 -4.68
CA ASN A 22 -0.05 7.47 -3.68
C ASN A 22 -1.38 7.94 -4.30
N SER A 23 -1.76 7.40 -5.46
CA SER A 23 -3.06 7.62 -6.06
C SER A 23 -4.02 6.51 -5.65
N SER A 24 -5.26 6.87 -5.28
CA SER A 24 -6.23 5.87 -4.83
C SER A 24 -6.59 4.87 -5.94
N PRO A 25 -6.48 3.56 -5.68
CA PRO A 25 -6.87 2.57 -6.66
C PRO A 25 -8.40 2.50 -6.76
N VAL A 26 -8.93 2.87 -7.93
CA VAL A 26 -10.37 2.79 -8.22
C VAL A 26 -10.83 1.38 -8.61
N SER A 27 -9.89 0.53 -9.04
CA SER A 27 -10.20 -0.82 -9.50
C SER A 27 -10.14 -1.81 -8.35
N ARG A 28 -10.94 -2.88 -8.43
CA ARG A 28 -10.90 -3.97 -7.46
C ARG A 28 -9.52 -4.63 -7.39
N SER A 29 -8.87 -4.83 -8.52
CA SER A 29 -7.51 -5.41 -8.60
C SER A 29 -6.48 -4.50 -7.92
N GLY A 30 -6.61 -3.18 -8.03
CA GLY A 30 -5.75 -2.22 -7.34
C GLY A 30 -5.96 -2.18 -5.83
N GLN A 31 -7.22 -2.19 -5.38
CA GLN A 31 -7.53 -2.31 -3.94
C GLN A 31 -6.93 -3.59 -3.35
N CYS A 32 -7.10 -4.72 -4.05
CA CYS A 32 -6.53 -5.99 -3.61
C CYS A 32 -5.00 -6.05 -3.75
N PHE A 33 -4.40 -5.24 -4.64
CA PHE A 33 -2.95 -5.09 -4.72
C PHE A 33 -2.40 -4.43 -3.45
N ALA A 34 -3.04 -3.36 -2.98
CA ALA A 34 -2.70 -2.72 -1.70
C ALA A 34 -2.83 -3.70 -0.53
N ALA A 35 -3.93 -4.46 -0.48
CA ALA A 35 -4.10 -5.53 0.51
C ALA A 35 -2.96 -6.55 0.47
N CYS A 36 -2.63 -7.07 -0.71
CA CYS A 36 -1.57 -8.05 -0.84
C CYS A 36 -0.21 -7.50 -0.38
N MET A 37 0.11 -6.24 -0.70
CA MET A 37 1.37 -5.62 -0.27
C MET A 37 1.45 -5.49 1.26
N LEU A 38 0.38 -5.01 1.88
CA LEU A 38 0.30 -4.84 3.34
C LEU A 38 0.22 -6.17 4.08
N GLU A 39 -0.43 -7.20 3.50
CA GLU A 39 -0.48 -8.56 4.04
C GLU A 39 0.89 -9.25 3.94
N GLN A 40 1.60 -9.13 2.82
CA GLN A 40 2.91 -9.76 2.64
C GLN A 40 4.01 -9.14 3.53
N SER A 41 3.76 -7.95 4.08
CA SER A 41 4.64 -7.28 5.05
C SER A 41 4.15 -7.43 6.50
N ASP A 42 3.11 -8.23 6.73
CA ASP A 42 2.44 -8.42 8.03
C ASP A 42 1.87 -7.13 8.65
N VAL A 43 1.85 -6.03 7.90
CA VAL A 43 1.25 -4.76 8.33
C VAL A 43 -0.26 -4.91 8.45
N ILE A 44 -0.89 -5.70 7.59
CA ILE A 44 -2.27 -6.15 7.77
C ILE A 44 -2.27 -7.65 7.96
N ASN A 45 -2.86 -8.12 9.05
CA ASN A 45 -3.05 -9.54 9.28
C ASN A 45 -4.45 -9.80 9.84
N HIS A 46 -5.18 -10.73 9.22
CA HIS A 46 -6.55 -11.10 9.58
C HIS A 46 -7.47 -9.87 9.76
N GLY A 47 -7.39 -8.90 8.85
CA GLY A 47 -8.20 -7.67 8.89
C GLY A 47 -7.79 -6.66 9.96
N LYS A 48 -6.64 -6.85 10.63
CA LYS A 48 -6.11 -5.93 11.64
C LYS A 48 -4.81 -5.30 11.18
N VAL A 49 -4.69 -4.00 11.40
CA VAL A 49 -3.47 -3.25 11.11
C VAL A 49 -2.49 -3.36 12.28
N ASN A 50 -1.27 -3.84 12.02
CA ASN A 50 -0.15 -3.78 12.94
C ASN A 50 0.60 -2.45 12.79
N ARG A 51 0.12 -1.42 13.49
CA ARG A 51 0.69 -0.07 13.43
C ARG A 51 2.14 0.00 13.88
N GLU A 52 2.50 -0.77 14.92
CA GLU A 52 3.86 -0.80 15.44
C GLU A 52 4.85 -1.30 14.39
N LEU A 53 4.48 -2.38 13.69
CA LEU A 53 5.27 -2.90 12.58
C LEU A 53 5.36 -1.89 11.43
N LEU A 54 4.26 -1.24 11.05
CA LEU A 54 4.28 -0.21 10.00
C LEU A 54 5.26 0.93 10.34
N VAL A 55 5.20 1.46 11.56
CA VAL A 55 6.11 2.52 12.03
C VAL A 55 7.55 2.02 12.10
N HIS A 56 7.77 0.78 12.52
CA HIS A 56 9.09 0.15 12.56
C HIS A 56 9.69 0.03 11.14
N LEU A 57 8.94 -0.51 10.18
CA LEU A 57 9.36 -0.63 8.78
C LEU A 57 9.71 0.74 8.18
N ALA A 58 8.87 1.75 8.41
CA ALA A 58 9.15 3.11 7.96
C ALA A 58 10.41 3.71 8.61
N SER A 59 10.69 3.34 9.87
CA SER A 59 11.89 3.77 10.61
C SER A 59 13.18 3.18 10.06
N LEU A 60 13.15 1.95 9.52
CA LEU A 60 14.31 1.33 8.89
C LEU A 60 14.73 2.07 7.62
N VAL A 61 13.76 2.64 6.88
CA VAL A 61 14.00 3.36 5.62
C VAL A 61 14.34 4.83 5.86
N ASN A 62 13.58 5.51 6.73
CA ASN A 62 13.67 6.96 6.91
C ASN A 62 14.53 7.39 8.11
N GLY A 63 14.92 6.44 8.97
CA GLY A 63 15.52 6.70 10.27
C GLY A 63 14.49 6.94 11.37
N LYS A 64 14.75 6.36 12.55
CA LYS A 64 13.84 6.30 13.71
C LYS A 64 13.28 7.66 14.17
N ASN A 65 14.07 8.72 14.10
CA ASN A 65 13.69 10.06 14.60
C ASN A 65 13.28 11.03 13.49
N SER A 66 13.08 10.54 12.26
CA SER A 66 12.70 11.39 11.14
C SER A 66 11.34 12.05 11.37
N ARG A 67 11.13 13.22 10.73
CA ARG A 67 9.81 13.88 10.73
C ARG A 67 8.73 12.95 10.14
N VAL A 68 9.07 12.19 9.10
CA VAL A 68 8.19 11.23 8.42
C VAL A 68 7.69 10.15 9.39
N VAL A 69 8.58 9.51 10.15
CA VAL A 69 8.20 8.45 11.10
C VAL A 69 7.30 8.97 12.23
N ARG A 70 7.61 10.16 12.77
CA ARG A 70 6.77 10.78 13.81
C ARG A 70 5.37 11.11 13.30
N LYS A 71 5.29 11.66 12.08
CA LYS A 71 4.01 11.98 11.44
C LYS A 71 3.21 10.71 11.12
N LEU A 72 3.87 9.67 10.58
CA LEU A 72 3.25 8.36 10.34
C LEU A 72 2.66 7.78 11.62
N ASN A 73 3.37 7.84 12.75
CA ASN A 73 2.86 7.30 14.03
C ASN A 73 1.52 7.96 14.45
N THR A 74 1.40 9.28 14.24
CA THR A 74 0.15 10.00 14.52
C THR A 74 -0.94 9.67 13.50
N VAL A 75 -0.62 9.73 12.20
CA VAL A 75 -1.58 9.54 11.10
C VAL A 75 -2.10 8.11 11.07
N SER A 76 -1.22 7.13 11.23
CA SER A 76 -1.61 5.70 11.23
C SER A 76 -2.58 5.35 12.36
N ARG A 77 -2.60 6.11 13.46
CA ARG A 77 -3.64 5.96 14.49
C ARG A 77 -4.97 6.53 14.01
N LEU A 78 -4.97 7.72 13.42
CA LEU A 78 -6.17 8.37 12.88
C LEU A 78 -6.83 7.52 11.78
N CYS A 79 -6.03 6.88 10.93
CA CYS A 79 -6.54 6.04 9.85
C CYS A 79 -7.14 4.70 10.29
N LEU A 80 -7.04 4.33 11.58
CA LEU A 80 -7.75 3.13 12.07
C LEU A 80 -9.27 3.35 12.08
N ASP A 81 -9.71 4.59 12.33
CA ASP A 81 -11.13 4.93 12.38
C ASP A 81 -11.78 4.84 11.00
N SER A 82 -11.00 5.04 9.91
CA SER A 82 -11.52 4.97 8.54
C SER A 82 -11.85 3.55 8.08
N ILE A 83 -11.40 2.53 8.82
CA ILE A 83 -11.58 1.12 8.47
C ILE A 83 -12.45 0.35 9.48
N GLU A 84 -13.02 1.04 10.46
CA GLU A 84 -13.87 0.41 11.45
C GLU A 84 -15.10 -0.26 10.79
N GLY A 85 -15.38 -1.50 11.20
CA GLY A 85 -16.51 -2.27 10.67
C GLY A 85 -16.32 -2.85 9.26
N MET A 86 -15.18 -2.62 8.60
CA MET A 86 -14.92 -3.18 7.28
C MET A 86 -14.54 -4.67 7.37
N SER A 87 -15.26 -5.51 6.62
CA SER A 87 -14.97 -6.95 6.52
C SER A 87 -14.23 -7.34 5.25
N ASP A 88 -14.37 -6.54 4.18
CA ASP A 88 -13.70 -6.82 2.92
C ASP A 88 -12.23 -6.42 3.00
N ARG A 89 -11.34 -7.41 2.88
CA ARG A 89 -9.88 -7.20 3.03
C ARG A 89 -9.30 -6.18 2.04
N CYS A 90 -9.80 -6.13 0.82
CA CYS A 90 -9.27 -5.25 -0.22
C CYS A 90 -9.72 -3.81 0.02
N GLN A 91 -11.00 -3.63 0.38
CA GLN A 91 -11.54 -2.33 0.76
C GLN A 91 -10.87 -1.80 2.03
N LEU A 92 -10.73 -2.64 3.06
CA LEU A 92 -10.04 -2.27 4.31
C LEU A 92 -8.62 -1.78 4.03
N ALA A 93 -7.83 -2.56 3.29
CA ALA A 93 -6.45 -2.18 2.98
C ALA A 93 -6.37 -0.92 2.12
N SER A 94 -7.23 -0.79 1.10
CA SER A 94 -7.28 0.40 0.26
C SER A 94 -7.66 1.64 1.07
N THR A 95 -8.74 1.60 1.86
CA THR A 95 -9.19 2.73 2.65
C THR A 95 -8.16 3.15 3.70
N TYR A 96 -7.49 2.20 4.34
CA TYR A 96 -6.38 2.51 5.25
C TYR A 96 -5.23 3.19 4.50
N ASN A 97 -4.82 2.64 3.35
CA ASN A 97 -3.73 3.17 2.54
C ASN A 97 -4.06 4.57 1.96
N ASP A 98 -5.30 4.79 1.54
CA ASP A 98 -5.78 6.07 1.04
C ASP A 98 -5.74 7.14 2.13
N CYS A 99 -6.23 6.82 3.34
CA CYS A 99 -6.13 7.74 4.48
C CYS A 99 -4.67 8.08 4.82
N LEU A 100 -3.74 7.11 4.77
CA LEU A 100 -2.32 7.40 4.95
C LEU A 100 -1.83 8.36 3.87
N ASN A 101 -2.14 8.10 2.60
CA ASN A 101 -1.67 8.89 1.46
C ASN A 101 -2.17 10.33 1.48
N GLU A 102 -3.44 10.56 1.83
CA GLU A 102 -4.03 11.90 1.96
C GLU A 102 -3.31 12.75 3.03
N ASN A 103 -2.79 12.10 4.07
CA ASN A 103 -2.13 12.75 5.20
C ASN A 103 -0.60 12.74 5.10
N MET A 104 -0.01 11.90 4.23
CA MET A 104 1.42 11.62 4.13
C MET A 104 1.91 11.63 2.67
N ILE A 105 2.02 12.82 2.08
CA ILE A 105 2.61 13.00 0.75
C ILE A 105 4.05 12.48 0.64
N GLU A 106 4.75 12.39 1.78
CA GLU A 106 6.15 11.94 1.87
C GLU A 106 6.35 10.45 1.51
N PHE A 107 5.28 9.66 1.40
CA PHE A 107 5.35 8.26 0.98
C PHE A 107 5.23 8.04 -0.54
N ALA A 108 4.90 9.08 -1.30
CA ALA A 108 4.76 8.96 -2.75
C ALA A 108 6.15 8.75 -3.37
N PHE A 109 6.30 7.72 -4.19
CA PHE A 109 7.51 7.60 -4.98
C PHE A 109 7.53 8.68 -6.06
N PRO A 110 8.70 9.29 -6.33
CA PRO A 110 8.94 10.02 -7.57
C PRO A 110 8.47 9.20 -8.77
N LEU A 111 7.85 9.87 -9.75
CA LEU A 111 7.19 9.20 -10.87
C LEU A 111 8.14 8.28 -11.64
N ASP A 112 9.38 8.70 -11.86
CA ASP A 112 10.43 7.92 -12.52
C ASP A 112 10.75 6.62 -11.77
N ILE A 113 10.82 6.65 -10.44
CA ILE A 113 11.03 5.45 -9.60
C ILE A 113 9.81 4.54 -9.68
N ALA A 114 8.59 5.10 -9.66
CA ALA A 114 7.36 4.35 -9.81
C ALA A 114 7.27 3.65 -11.18
N GLU A 115 7.62 4.36 -12.27
CA GLU A 115 7.66 3.78 -13.62
C GLU A 115 8.67 2.63 -13.73
N GLU A 116 9.85 2.78 -13.14
CA GLU A 116 10.85 1.72 -13.14
C GLU A 116 10.38 0.49 -12.33
N ALA A 117 9.67 0.70 -11.23
CA ALA A 117 9.05 -0.38 -10.47
C ALA A 117 7.98 -1.10 -11.31
N VAL A 118 7.09 -0.34 -11.97
CA VAL A 118 6.06 -0.86 -12.87
C VAL A 118 6.70 -1.69 -14.00
N ARG A 119 7.76 -1.19 -14.65
CA ARG A 119 8.45 -1.88 -15.75
C ARG A 119 8.99 -3.27 -15.36
N LYS A 120 9.37 -3.47 -14.10
CA LYS A 120 9.90 -4.75 -13.59
C LYS A 120 8.82 -5.76 -13.19
N MET A 121 7.54 -5.42 -13.32
CA MET A 121 6.46 -6.32 -12.93
C MET A 121 6.12 -7.36 -14.02
N PRO A 122 5.70 -8.57 -13.63
CA PRO A 122 5.48 -9.68 -14.57
C PRO A 122 4.09 -9.62 -15.22
N PHE A 123 3.72 -8.48 -15.85
CA PHE A 123 2.39 -8.30 -16.43
C PHE A 123 2.07 -9.27 -17.57
N HIS A 124 3.08 -9.80 -18.25
CA HIS A 124 2.93 -10.84 -19.27
C HIS A 124 2.33 -12.14 -18.72
N LEU A 125 2.42 -12.39 -17.40
CA LEU A 125 1.86 -13.59 -16.76
C LEU A 125 0.37 -13.48 -16.42
N ILE A 126 -0.23 -12.29 -16.54
CA ILE A 126 -1.63 -12.03 -16.17
C ILE A 126 -2.51 -11.62 -17.35
N GLN A 127 -2.00 -11.64 -18.58
CA GLN A 127 -2.83 -11.36 -19.74
C GLN A 127 -3.95 -12.41 -19.88
N PRO A 128 -5.15 -11.99 -20.30
CA PRO A 128 -6.21 -12.95 -20.61
C PRO A 128 -5.74 -13.88 -21.73
N LYS A 129 -6.06 -15.17 -21.61
CA LYS A 129 -5.95 -16.10 -22.74
C LYS A 129 -6.95 -15.72 -23.82
#